data_AF-Q4DEL7-F1
#
_entry.id   AF-Q4DEL7-F1
#
_cell.length_a   1.000
_cell.length_b   1.000
_cell.length_c   1.000
_cell.angle_alpha   90.00
_cell.angle_beta   90.00
_cell.angle_gamma   90.00
#
_symmetry.space_group_name_H-M   'P 1'
#
loop_
_entity.id
_entity.type
_entity.pdbx_description
1 polymer ?
#
loop_
_entity_poly.entity_id
_entity_poly.type
_entity_poly.pdbx_seq_one_letter_code
_entity_poly.pdbx_strand_id
1 'polypeptide(L)'
;MRRTAAACGGFTMKYKKGTGLWDEDHVNDYKTNRYLSARATMRWYYEMERLQTRNSLNARRGTQSHNNNMGLHHSGRGAFEREVERRGLQVEKYALTTTTGATRVAELTLLRRLELEKKAEEAMAKQRAAVRQPAPSAWYDEALGPLNPEFLRLMQPHYEVEIKTLPEAPLIREQQQQQQQQKRRYHHQESA
;
A
#
# COMPACT_ATOMS: atom_id res chain seq x y z
N MET A 1 -43.43 5.43 31.60
CA MET A 1 -43.22 4.91 30.22
C MET A 1 -41.76 4.50 30.05
N ARG A 2 -41.45 3.20 29.91
CA ARG A 2 -40.09 2.76 29.60
C ARG A 2 -39.73 3.25 28.20
N ARG A 3 -38.77 4.17 28.09
CA ARG A 3 -38.17 4.57 26.81
C ARG A 3 -37.52 3.32 26.21
N THR A 4 -38.22 2.66 25.30
CA THR A 4 -37.69 1.55 24.51
C THR A 4 -36.52 2.07 23.68
N ALA A 5 -35.51 1.25 23.42
CA ALA A 5 -34.32 1.64 22.65
C ALA A 5 -34.65 2.21 21.26
N ALA A 6 -35.86 1.92 20.73
CA ALA A 6 -36.41 2.54 19.54
C ALA A 6 -36.50 4.08 19.64
N ALA A 7 -36.73 4.63 20.83
CA ALA A 7 -36.84 6.07 21.07
C ALA A 7 -35.49 6.81 20.99
N CYS A 8 -34.36 6.10 21.04
CA CYS A 8 -33.02 6.69 20.84
C CYS A 8 -32.50 6.52 19.40
N GLY A 9 -33.29 5.89 18.51
CA GLY A 9 -32.96 5.79 17.10
C GLY A 9 -33.27 7.10 16.37
N GLY A 10 -32.22 7.85 16.01
CA GLY A 10 -32.34 9.07 15.22
C GLY A 10 -31.74 8.95 13.82
N PHE A 11 -31.70 10.07 13.10
CA PHE A 11 -30.94 10.19 11.87
C PHE A 11 -29.46 9.94 12.16
N THR A 12 -28.90 8.97 11.45
CA THR A 12 -27.46 8.72 11.36
C THR A 12 -27.18 8.46 9.89
N MET A 13 -26.01 8.87 9.40
CA MET A 13 -25.67 8.81 7.98
C MET A 13 -25.34 7.37 7.53
N LYS A 14 -26.32 6.47 7.60
CA LYS A 14 -26.16 5.05 7.23
C LYS A 14 -25.65 4.88 5.81
N TYR A 15 -26.01 5.79 4.91
CA TYR A 15 -25.55 5.80 3.52
C TYR A 15 -24.07 6.18 3.35
N LYS A 16 -23.44 6.81 4.35
CA LYS A 16 -21.97 7.02 4.40
C LYS A 16 -21.25 5.93 5.18
N LYS A 17 -21.96 5.12 5.96
CA LYS A 17 -21.34 4.06 6.75
C LYS A 17 -20.89 2.93 5.82
N GLY A 18 -19.61 2.56 5.90
CA GLY A 18 -19.03 1.50 5.07
C GLY A 18 -18.78 1.90 3.61
N THR A 19 -18.76 3.21 3.30
CA THR A 19 -18.36 3.73 1.98
C THR A 19 -16.89 4.16 1.93
N GLY A 20 -16.17 4.04 3.04
CA GLY A 20 -14.74 4.32 3.09
C GLY A 20 -13.92 3.25 2.38
N LEU A 21 -12.61 3.50 2.25
CA LEU A 21 -11.70 2.53 1.65
C LEU A 21 -11.34 1.40 2.63
N TRP A 22 -11.39 1.71 3.94
CA TRP A 22 -11.06 0.78 5.02
C TRP A 22 -12.16 0.72 6.09
N ASP A 23 -12.04 -0.25 7.01
CA ASP A 23 -13.07 -0.54 8.02
C ASP A 23 -13.15 0.52 9.14
N GLU A 24 -12.07 1.25 9.39
CA GLU A 24 -11.98 2.37 10.34
C GLU A 24 -12.67 3.66 9.87
N ASP A 25 -12.94 3.78 8.57
CA ASP A 25 -13.52 4.99 7.98
C ASP A 25 -15.00 5.15 8.37
N HIS A 26 -15.41 6.38 8.63
CA HIS A 26 -16.80 6.74 8.98
C HIS A 26 -17.33 6.01 10.24
N VAL A 27 -16.43 5.60 11.14
CA VAL A 27 -16.74 5.11 12.48
C VAL A 27 -16.57 6.24 13.48
N ASN A 28 -17.55 6.40 14.39
CA ASN A 28 -17.44 7.35 15.50
C ASN A 28 -16.57 6.76 16.63
N ASP A 29 -15.26 6.67 16.40
CA ASP A 29 -14.29 6.27 17.41
C ASP A 29 -13.72 7.49 18.15
N TYR A 30 -14.31 7.76 19.32
CA TYR A 30 -13.91 8.86 20.21
C TYR A 30 -13.21 8.37 21.48
N LYS A 31 -12.88 7.08 21.58
CA LYS A 31 -12.32 6.46 22.80
C LYS A 31 -10.87 6.03 22.63
N THR A 32 -10.21 6.50 21.58
CA THR A 32 -8.82 6.21 21.30
C THR A 32 -7.86 7.08 22.12
N ASN A 33 -6.58 6.68 22.19
CA ASN A 33 -5.49 7.42 22.80
C ASN A 33 -4.52 7.92 21.72
N ARG A 34 -3.77 9.01 22.01
CA ARG A 34 -2.77 9.56 21.06
C ARG A 34 -1.62 8.59 20.75
N TYR A 35 -1.22 7.80 21.74
CA TYR A 35 -0.24 6.72 21.59
C TYR A 35 -0.92 5.38 21.89
N LEU A 36 -0.69 4.41 21.01
CA LEU A 36 -1.16 3.04 21.15
C LEU A 36 0.05 2.11 21.16
N SER A 37 0.18 1.30 22.20
CA SER A 37 1.16 0.21 22.22
C SER A 37 0.79 -0.85 21.18
N ALA A 38 1.72 -1.75 20.83
CA ALA A 38 1.45 -2.81 19.83
C ALA A 38 0.17 -3.61 20.12
N ARG A 39 -0.09 -3.95 21.39
CA ARG A 39 -1.33 -4.64 21.81
C ARG A 39 -2.57 -3.76 21.66
N ALA A 40 -2.46 -2.46 21.96
CA ALA A 40 -3.56 -1.52 21.81
C ALA A 40 -3.90 -1.29 20.33
N THR A 41 -2.91 -1.16 19.46
CA THR A 41 -3.10 -1.03 18.00
C THR A 41 -3.72 -2.29 17.41
N MET A 42 -3.22 -3.49 17.78
CA MET A 42 -3.82 -4.76 17.34
C MET A 42 -5.28 -4.88 17.76
N ARG A 43 -5.60 -4.47 19.00
CA ARG A 43 -6.97 -4.43 19.50
C ARG A 43 -7.84 -3.44 18.73
N TRP A 44 -7.30 -2.26 18.38
CA TRP A 44 -8.01 -1.26 17.60
C TRP A 44 -8.40 -1.78 16.21
N TYR A 45 -7.46 -2.39 15.47
CA TYR A 45 -7.76 -3.05 14.19
C TYR A 45 -8.82 -4.15 14.33
N TYR A 46 -8.69 -4.99 15.36
CA TYR A 46 -9.70 -6.02 15.65
C TYR A 46 -11.07 -5.42 15.96
N GLU A 47 -11.14 -4.33 16.72
CA GLU A 47 -12.41 -3.68 17.05
C GLU A 47 -13.09 -3.06 15.82
N MET A 48 -12.32 -2.50 14.87
CA MET A 48 -12.85 -1.98 13.60
C MET A 48 -13.39 -3.11 12.70
N GLU A 49 -12.59 -4.15 12.46
CA GLU A 49 -13.02 -5.33 11.68
C GLU A 49 -14.24 -6.01 12.32
N ARG A 50 -14.22 -6.19 13.65
CA ARG A 50 -15.32 -6.78 14.41
C ARG A 50 -16.58 -5.94 14.30
N LEU A 51 -16.46 -4.61 14.37
CA LEU A 51 -17.60 -3.71 14.27
C LEU A 51 -18.26 -3.86 12.89
N GLN A 52 -17.47 -3.80 11.82
CA GLN A 52 -17.97 -3.91 10.45
C GLN A 52 -18.62 -5.28 10.20
N THR A 53 -17.95 -6.35 10.61
CA THR A 53 -18.43 -7.73 10.45
C THR A 53 -19.70 -7.99 11.26
N ARG A 54 -19.75 -7.56 12.53
CA ARG A 54 -20.96 -7.72 13.36
C ARG A 54 -22.15 -6.96 12.79
N ASN A 55 -21.94 -5.73 12.29
CA ASN A 55 -23.01 -4.96 11.66
C ASN A 55 -23.57 -5.69 10.44
N SER A 56 -22.69 -6.19 9.58
CA SER A 56 -23.06 -6.93 8.37
C SER A 56 -23.77 -8.26 8.67
N LEU A 57 -23.24 -9.05 9.60
CA LEU A 57 -23.83 -10.34 9.98
C LEU A 57 -25.18 -10.18 10.71
N ASN A 58 -25.29 -9.20 11.60
CA ASN A 58 -26.57 -8.92 12.27
C ASN A 58 -27.63 -8.45 11.28
N ALA A 59 -27.28 -7.60 10.31
CA ALA A 59 -28.18 -7.18 9.25
C ALA A 59 -28.61 -8.37 8.37
N ARG A 60 -27.65 -9.19 7.91
CA ARG A 60 -27.94 -10.41 7.13
C ARG A 60 -28.87 -11.36 7.88
N ARG A 61 -28.56 -11.67 9.14
CA ARG A 61 -29.40 -12.53 9.98
C ARG A 61 -30.81 -11.93 10.15
N GLY A 62 -30.90 -10.63 10.47
CA GLY A 62 -32.17 -9.93 10.65
C GLY A 62 -33.07 -10.03 9.42
N THR A 63 -32.51 -9.75 8.23
CA THR A 63 -33.25 -9.83 6.96
C THR A 63 -33.63 -11.27 6.61
N GLN A 64 -32.72 -12.23 6.74
CA GLN A 64 -33.01 -13.64 6.41
C GLN A 64 -34.07 -14.25 7.33
N SER A 65 -33.99 -13.99 8.64
CA SER A 65 -35.01 -14.43 9.59
C SER A 65 -36.36 -13.78 9.32
N HIS A 66 -36.39 -12.48 9.02
CA HIS A 66 -37.63 -11.79 8.64
C HIS A 66 -38.26 -12.40 7.38
N ASN A 67 -37.47 -12.58 6.32
CA ASN A 67 -37.95 -13.17 5.06
C ASN A 67 -38.51 -14.59 5.26
N ASN A 68 -37.80 -15.42 6.03
CA ASN A 68 -38.25 -16.77 6.34
C ASN A 68 -39.56 -16.77 7.13
N ASN A 69 -39.71 -15.88 8.12
CA ASN A 69 -40.96 -15.74 8.88
C ASN A 69 -42.13 -15.23 8.02
N MET A 70 -41.84 -14.49 6.95
CA MET A 70 -42.82 -14.05 5.95
C MET A 70 -43.10 -15.10 4.86
N GLY A 71 -42.48 -16.30 4.92
CA GLY A 71 -42.67 -17.37 3.95
C GLY A 71 -41.94 -17.17 2.61
N LEU A 72 -40.97 -16.26 2.56
CA LEU A 72 -40.11 -16.01 1.39
C LEU A 72 -38.78 -16.77 1.53
N HIS A 73 -38.01 -16.86 0.43
CA HIS A 73 -36.64 -17.36 0.48
C HIS A 73 -35.73 -16.44 1.33
N HIS A 74 -34.58 -16.92 1.81
CA HIS A 74 -33.67 -16.13 2.66
C HIS A 74 -33.19 -14.83 1.99
N SER A 75 -33.15 -14.80 0.65
CA SER A 75 -32.82 -13.61 -0.15
C SER A 75 -34.00 -12.65 -0.38
N GLY A 76 -35.22 -13.02 0.02
CA GLY A 76 -36.46 -12.28 -0.22
C GLY A 76 -37.18 -12.67 -1.51
N ARG A 77 -36.64 -13.60 -2.30
CA ARG A 77 -37.28 -14.12 -3.54
C ARG A 77 -38.54 -14.92 -3.20
N GLY A 78 -39.61 -14.73 -3.97
CA GLY A 78 -40.88 -15.41 -3.83
C GLY A 78 -41.07 -16.54 -4.85
N ALA A 79 -42.33 -16.95 -5.04
CA ALA A 79 -42.69 -18.03 -5.97
C ALA A 79 -42.48 -17.64 -7.44
N PHE A 80 -42.71 -16.38 -7.81
CA PHE A 80 -42.53 -15.89 -9.17
C PHE A 80 -41.05 -15.94 -9.58
N GLU A 81 -40.14 -15.38 -8.78
CA GLU A 81 -38.71 -15.39 -9.07
C GLU A 81 -38.17 -16.82 -9.13
N ARG A 82 -38.65 -17.70 -8.25
CA ARG A 82 -38.28 -19.13 -8.27
C ARG A 82 -38.73 -19.83 -9.56
N GLU A 83 -39.91 -19.48 -10.09
CA GLU A 83 -40.40 -20.02 -11.36
C GLU A 83 -39.64 -19.45 -12.57
N VAL A 84 -39.26 -18.17 -12.53
CA VAL A 84 -38.39 -17.53 -13.54
C VAL A 84 -37.01 -18.22 -13.57
N GLU A 85 -36.41 -18.49 -12.41
CA GLU A 85 -35.16 -19.26 -12.29
C GLU A 85 -35.31 -20.69 -12.80
N ARG A 86 -36.42 -21.37 -12.47
CA ARG A 86 -36.71 -22.73 -12.95
C ARG A 86 -36.77 -22.78 -14.49
N ARG A 87 -37.20 -21.69 -15.13
CA ARG A 87 -37.22 -21.53 -16.59
C ARG A 87 -35.87 -21.11 -17.19
N GLY A 88 -34.84 -20.90 -16.37
CA GLY A 88 -33.50 -20.48 -16.81
C GLY A 88 -33.43 -19.01 -17.26
N LEU A 89 -34.40 -18.19 -16.86
CA LEU A 89 -34.44 -16.78 -17.21
C LEU A 89 -33.76 -15.93 -16.13
N GLN A 90 -33.19 -14.80 -16.54
CA GLN A 90 -32.57 -13.83 -15.62
C GLN A 90 -33.65 -13.09 -14.83
N VAL A 91 -33.54 -13.13 -13.48
CA VAL A 91 -34.51 -12.47 -12.58
C VAL A 91 -34.20 -10.98 -12.45
N GLU A 92 -32.96 -10.64 -12.10
CA GLU A 92 -32.55 -9.26 -11.88
C GLU A 92 -32.23 -8.49 -13.17
N LYS A 93 -32.66 -7.23 -13.24
CA LYS A 93 -32.32 -6.34 -14.36
C LYS A 93 -30.81 -6.11 -14.52
N TYR A 94 -30.09 -6.07 -13.40
CA TYR A 94 -28.64 -5.85 -13.35
C TYR A 94 -27.98 -6.94 -12.49
N ALA A 95 -27.38 -7.92 -13.14
CA ALA A 95 -26.62 -8.97 -12.47
C ALA A 95 -25.25 -8.42 -12.03
N LEU A 96 -25.15 -8.02 -10.76
CA LEU A 96 -23.91 -7.49 -10.19
C LEU A 96 -22.83 -8.58 -10.11
N THR A 97 -21.56 -8.16 -10.13
CA THR A 97 -20.42 -9.06 -10.00
C THR A 97 -20.48 -9.87 -8.70
N THR A 98 -20.37 -11.18 -8.81
CA THR A 98 -20.37 -12.09 -7.66
C THR A 98 -19.03 -12.07 -6.93
N THR A 99 -18.97 -12.70 -5.76
CA THR A 99 -17.72 -12.88 -4.99
C THR A 99 -16.65 -13.58 -5.83
N THR A 100 -17.01 -14.64 -6.56
CA THR A 100 -16.11 -15.37 -7.47
C THR A 100 -15.56 -14.47 -8.59
N GLY A 101 -16.41 -13.60 -9.16
CA GLY A 101 -15.99 -12.64 -10.17
C GLY A 101 -14.99 -11.63 -9.60
N ALA A 102 -15.28 -11.07 -8.44
CA ALA A 102 -14.40 -10.11 -7.78
C ALA A 102 -13.04 -10.72 -7.39
N THR A 103 -13.02 -11.93 -6.81
CA THR A 103 -11.78 -12.63 -6.46
C THR A 103 -10.96 -12.98 -7.70
N ARG A 104 -11.61 -13.39 -8.79
CA ARG A 104 -10.92 -13.69 -10.05
C ARG A 104 -10.28 -12.45 -10.67
N VAL A 105 -10.96 -11.30 -10.62
CA VAL A 105 -10.41 -10.02 -11.08
C VAL A 105 -9.22 -9.58 -10.23
N ALA A 106 -9.29 -9.75 -8.92
CA ALA A 106 -8.15 -9.47 -8.04
C ALA A 106 -6.95 -10.37 -8.35
N GLU A 107 -7.18 -11.67 -8.48
CA GLU A 107 -6.15 -12.67 -8.80
C GLU A 107 -5.44 -12.36 -10.13
N LEU A 108 -6.19 -12.20 -11.23
CA LEU A 108 -5.59 -11.93 -12.54
C LEU A 108 -4.82 -10.60 -12.54
N THR A 109 -5.27 -9.62 -11.76
CA THR A 109 -4.59 -8.33 -11.63
C THR A 109 -3.26 -8.49 -10.93
N LEU A 110 -3.22 -9.25 -9.81
CA LEU A 110 -1.99 -9.54 -9.08
C LEU A 110 -1.00 -10.36 -9.92
N LEU A 111 -1.46 -11.38 -10.65
CA LEU A 111 -0.62 -12.15 -11.56
C LEU A 111 0.01 -11.29 -12.65
N ARG A 112 -0.77 -10.36 -13.22
CA ARG A 112 -0.25 -9.38 -14.19
C ARG A 112 0.79 -8.44 -13.56
N ARG A 113 0.59 -8.01 -12.32
CA ARG A 113 1.56 -7.16 -11.59
C ARG A 113 2.89 -7.89 -11.40
N LEU A 114 2.85 -9.14 -10.96
CA LEU A 114 4.04 -9.97 -10.80
C LEU A 114 4.82 -10.12 -12.12
N GLU A 115 4.14 -10.33 -13.23
CA GLU A 115 4.78 -10.42 -14.55
C GLU A 115 5.42 -9.09 -14.98
N LEU A 116 4.77 -7.96 -14.68
CA LEU A 116 5.33 -6.64 -14.94
C LEU A 116 6.54 -6.34 -14.04
N GLU A 117 6.51 -6.76 -12.78
CA GLU A 117 7.62 -6.60 -11.84
C GLU A 117 8.86 -7.37 -12.31
N LYS A 118 8.69 -8.61 -12.79
CA LYS A 118 9.79 -9.39 -13.38
C LYS A 118 10.41 -8.69 -14.60
N LYS A 119 9.58 -8.23 -15.53
CA LYS A 119 10.04 -7.49 -16.72
C LYS A 119 10.73 -6.17 -16.34
N ALA A 120 10.19 -5.47 -15.36
CA ALA A 120 10.79 -4.25 -14.84
C ALA A 120 12.13 -4.53 -14.16
N GLU A 121 12.25 -5.61 -13.38
CA GLU A 121 13.49 -6.02 -12.75
C GLU A 121 14.59 -6.31 -13.79
N GLU A 122 14.28 -7.09 -14.83
CA GLU A 122 15.20 -7.39 -15.92
C GLU A 122 15.64 -6.12 -16.68
N ALA A 123 14.68 -5.25 -17.02
CA ALA A 123 14.94 -4.00 -17.71
C ALA A 123 15.81 -3.05 -16.86
N MET A 124 15.48 -2.92 -15.57
CA MET A 124 16.23 -2.10 -14.62
C MET A 124 17.63 -2.68 -14.37
N ALA A 125 17.80 -4.01 -14.35
CA ALA A 125 19.12 -4.62 -14.23
C ALA A 125 20.01 -4.28 -15.44
N LYS A 126 19.48 -4.37 -16.66
CA LYS A 126 20.18 -3.96 -17.89
C LYS A 126 20.56 -2.47 -17.85
N GLN A 127 19.62 -1.62 -17.44
CA GLN A 127 19.86 -0.18 -17.33
C GLN A 127 20.91 0.14 -16.25
N ARG A 128 20.85 -0.51 -15.08
CA ARG A 128 21.85 -0.34 -14.01
C ARG A 128 23.25 -0.77 -14.48
N ALA A 129 23.35 -1.87 -15.23
CA ALA A 129 24.61 -2.31 -15.80
C ALA A 129 25.16 -1.30 -16.82
N ALA A 130 24.30 -0.75 -17.69
CA ALA A 130 24.68 0.23 -18.71
C ALA A 130 25.11 1.59 -18.12
N VAL A 131 24.50 2.02 -17.02
CA VAL A 131 24.79 3.31 -16.36
C VAL A 131 25.91 3.21 -15.32
N ARG A 132 26.38 1.99 -15.00
CA ARG A 132 27.44 1.78 -13.99
C ARG A 132 28.69 2.57 -14.38
N GLN A 133 29.14 3.42 -13.46
CA GLN A 133 30.38 4.18 -13.60
C GLN A 133 31.41 3.62 -12.61
N PRO A 134 32.70 3.56 -12.96
CA PRO A 134 33.74 3.06 -12.05
C PRO A 134 33.91 3.97 -10.83
N ALA A 135 33.68 5.28 -10.99
CA ALA A 135 33.79 6.30 -9.95
C ALA A 135 32.51 7.15 -9.83
N PRO A 136 32.26 7.75 -8.65
CA PRO A 136 31.12 8.65 -8.44
C PRO A 136 31.12 9.89 -9.34
N SER A 137 29.93 10.43 -9.58
CA SER A 137 29.75 11.67 -10.34
C SER A 137 29.82 12.90 -9.42
N ALA A 138 29.27 14.04 -9.87
CA ALA A 138 29.32 15.31 -9.13
C ALA A 138 28.62 15.29 -7.76
N TRP A 139 27.82 14.27 -7.46
CA TRP A 139 27.17 14.14 -6.16
C TRP A 139 28.15 13.82 -5.02
N TYR A 140 29.33 13.26 -5.33
CA TYR A 140 30.37 12.94 -4.36
C TYR A 140 31.28 14.15 -4.15
N ASP A 141 30.72 15.19 -3.55
CA ASP A 141 31.36 16.47 -3.25
C ASP A 141 30.81 17.02 -1.92
N GLU A 142 31.69 17.46 -1.03
CA GLU A 142 31.36 17.98 0.30
C GLU A 142 31.31 19.51 0.37
N ALA A 143 31.35 20.21 -0.77
CA ALA A 143 31.29 21.67 -0.82
C ALA A 143 30.06 22.28 -0.10
N LEU A 144 28.93 21.57 -0.08
CA LEU A 144 27.68 22.02 0.55
C LEU A 144 27.41 21.39 1.93
N GLY A 145 28.27 20.50 2.40
CA GLY A 145 28.11 19.77 3.65
C GLY A 145 28.70 18.36 3.59
N PRO A 146 28.89 17.71 4.75
CA PRO A 146 29.51 16.39 4.82
C PRO A 146 28.63 15.31 4.19
N LEU A 147 29.25 14.32 3.55
CA LEU A 147 28.53 13.15 3.04
C LEU A 147 28.10 12.23 4.21
N ASN A 148 27.01 11.49 4.02
CA ASN A 148 26.51 10.54 5.02
C ASN A 148 27.24 9.19 4.91
N PRO A 149 28.03 8.76 5.92
CA PRO A 149 28.78 7.50 5.87
C PRO A 149 27.88 6.25 5.68
N GLU A 150 26.67 6.24 6.25
CA GLU A 150 25.74 5.12 6.08
C GLU A 150 25.25 4.99 4.64
N PHE A 151 25.04 6.12 3.96
CA PHE A 151 24.67 6.12 2.55
C PHE A 151 25.83 5.63 1.67
N LEU A 152 27.06 6.08 1.95
CA LEU A 152 28.26 5.62 1.24
C LEU A 152 28.48 4.11 1.40
N ARG A 153 28.20 3.57 2.59
CA ARG A 153 28.25 2.12 2.84
C ARG A 153 27.30 1.34 1.93
N LEU A 154 26.08 1.83 1.73
CA LEU A 154 25.08 1.23 0.83
C LEU A 154 25.41 1.42 -0.65
N MET A 155 26.06 2.53 -1.02
CA MET A 155 26.43 2.83 -2.40
C MET A 155 27.70 2.13 -2.88
N GLN A 156 28.56 1.65 -1.99
CA GLN A 156 29.83 1.00 -2.36
C GLN A 156 29.71 -0.08 -3.45
N PRO A 157 28.71 -0.99 -3.45
CA PRO A 157 28.61 -2.04 -4.47
C PRO A 157 28.42 -1.50 -5.90
N HIS A 158 28.01 -0.23 -6.05
CA HIS A 158 27.79 0.42 -7.35
C HIS A 158 29.07 0.94 -8.01
N TYR A 159 30.16 1.10 -7.25
CA TYR A 159 31.43 1.67 -7.71
C TYR A 159 32.57 0.67 -7.54
N GLU A 160 33.64 0.86 -8.31
CA GLU A 160 34.86 0.05 -8.21
C GLU A 160 35.83 0.63 -7.19
N VAL A 161 35.90 1.96 -7.11
CA VAL A 161 36.71 2.68 -6.13
C VAL A 161 36.10 2.61 -4.74
N GLU A 162 36.94 2.59 -3.71
CA GLU A 162 36.48 2.69 -2.33
C GLU A 162 35.95 4.12 -2.07
N ILE A 163 34.67 4.22 -1.71
CA ILE A 163 33.99 5.49 -1.42
C ILE A 163 33.61 5.64 0.05
N LYS A 164 33.81 4.58 0.86
CA LYS A 164 33.46 4.59 2.29
C LYS A 164 34.46 5.38 3.13
N THR A 165 35.71 5.42 2.69
CA THR A 165 36.83 6.03 3.41
C THR A 165 36.93 7.50 3.04
N LEU A 166 36.27 8.35 3.85
CA LEU A 166 36.36 9.80 3.70
C LEU A 166 37.62 10.34 4.41
N PRO A 167 38.33 11.31 3.81
CA PRO A 167 39.40 12.03 4.48
C PRO A 167 38.84 12.92 5.61
N GLU A 168 39.70 13.30 6.56
CA GLU A 168 39.31 14.23 7.63
C GLU A 168 38.97 15.64 7.11
N ALA A 169 39.61 16.05 6.01
CA ALA A 169 39.34 17.31 5.34
C ALA A 169 38.17 17.17 4.35
N PRO A 170 37.34 18.22 4.16
CA PRO A 170 36.18 18.15 3.29
C PRO A 170 36.58 17.84 1.84
N LEU A 171 35.93 16.85 1.26
CA LEU A 171 36.19 16.39 -0.09
C LEU A 171 35.61 17.35 -1.14
N ILE A 172 36.37 18.37 -1.54
CA ILE A 172 35.94 19.32 -2.57
C ILE A 172 36.47 18.90 -3.95
N ARG A 173 35.56 18.64 -4.90
CA ARG A 173 35.92 18.04 -6.19
C ARG A 173 36.83 18.94 -7.04
N GLU A 174 36.59 20.25 -7.04
CA GLU A 174 37.44 21.23 -7.74
C GLU A 174 38.88 21.21 -7.20
N GLN A 175 39.04 21.12 -5.88
CA GLN A 175 40.36 21.06 -5.24
C GLN A 175 41.09 19.76 -5.61
N GLN A 176 40.39 18.62 -5.64
CA GLN A 176 40.99 17.36 -6.07
C GLN A 176 41.44 17.38 -7.54
N GLN A 177 40.64 17.97 -8.43
CA GLN A 177 41.02 18.12 -9.84
C GLN A 177 42.26 19.00 -10.01
N GLN A 178 42.33 20.12 -9.28
CA GLN A 178 43.50 21.00 -9.28
C GLN A 178 44.75 20.27 -8.76
N GLN A 179 44.64 19.53 -7.66
CA GLN A 179 45.75 18.74 -7.11
C GLN A 179 46.22 17.65 -8.07
N GLN A 180 45.31 16.95 -8.77
CA GLN A 180 45.68 15.96 -9.78
C GLN A 180 46.36 16.61 -11.01
N GLN A 181 45.88 17.77 -11.46
CA GLN A 181 46.52 18.51 -12.56
C GLN A 181 47.93 18.99 -12.18
N GLN A 182 48.12 19.50 -10.97
CA GLN A 182 49.45 19.88 -10.46
C GLN A 182 50.39 18.66 -10.41
N LYS A 183 49.97 17.52 -9.84
CA LYS A 183 50.77 16.29 -9.82
C LYS A 183 51.18 15.81 -11.22
N ARG A 184 50.27 15.89 -12.20
CA ARG A 184 50.59 15.55 -13.61
C ARG A 184 51.61 16.50 -14.23
N ARG A 185 51.56 17.80 -13.92
CA ARG A 185 52.55 18.79 -14.39
C ARG A 185 53.94 18.53 -13.82
N TYR A 186 54.06 18.22 -12.53
CA TYR A 186 55.34 17.89 -11.91
C TYR A 186 55.97 16.61 -12.50
N HIS A 187 55.19 15.54 -12.68
CA HIS A 187 55.72 14.32 -13.30
C HIS A 187 56.19 14.52 -14.75
N HIS A 188 55.55 15.41 -15.51
CA HIS A 188 55.99 15.71 -16.87
C HIS A 188 57.27 16.54 -16.92
N GLN A 189 57.57 17.32 -15.87
CA GLN A 189 58.82 18.06 -15.73
C GLN A 189 59.99 17.20 -15.25
N GLU A 190 59.73 16.13 -14.49
CA GLU A 190 60.76 15.18 -14.05
C GLU A 190 61.12 14.13 -15.12
N SER A 191 60.28 13.98 -16.15
CA SER A 191 60.48 12.99 -17.23
C SER A 191 61.10 13.59 -18.51
N ALA A 192 61.42 14.88 -18.51
CA ALA A 192 62.04 15.62 -19.63
C ALA A 192 63.45 16.08 -19.24
#